data_AF-A0A7X2CZR0-F1
#
_entry.id   AF-A0A7X2CZR0-F1
#
_cell.length_a   1.000
_cell.length_b   1.000
_cell.length_c   1.000
_cell.angle_alpha   90.00
_cell.angle_beta   90.00
_cell.angle_gamma   90.00
#
_symmetry.space_group_name_H-M   'P 1'
#
loop_
_entity.id
_entity.type
_entity.pdbx_description
1 polymer ?
#
loop_
_entity_poly.entity_id
_entity_poly.type
_entity_poly.pdbx_seq_one_letter_code
_entity_poly.pdbx_strand_id
1 'polypeptide(L)'
;MAKPTKYESHIAPRLSEIKVWREERLSIPDIAKRLSVGLSTLNQYRAYYPELEEALQLLELPEISSNSRRNHEKWLASSLSFIKKHMTQTERQQVFKAILESIDDEEVIEEFRLRLDERKKQISDDN
;
A
#
# COMPACT_ATOMS: atom_id res chain seq x y z
N MET A 1 -49.60 -3.04 -6.33
CA MET A 1 -48.40 -2.17 -6.23
C MET A 1 -47.28 -3.04 -5.65
N ALA A 2 -46.21 -3.29 -6.39
CA ALA A 2 -45.08 -4.09 -5.91
C ALA A 2 -44.44 -3.40 -4.68
N LYS A 3 -44.06 -4.16 -3.66
CA LYS A 3 -43.41 -3.59 -2.46
C LYS A 3 -42.08 -2.97 -2.88
N PRO A 4 -41.79 -1.71 -2.52
CA PRO A 4 -40.50 -1.10 -2.83
C PRO A 4 -39.39 -1.92 -2.20
N THR A 5 -38.31 -2.12 -2.95
CA THR A 5 -37.18 -2.92 -2.48
C THR A 5 -36.41 -2.15 -1.40
N LYS A 6 -35.58 -2.85 -0.61
CA LYS A 6 -34.68 -2.17 0.34
C LYS A 6 -33.70 -1.24 -0.37
N TYR A 7 -33.41 -1.52 -1.64
CA TYR A 7 -32.59 -0.65 -2.47
C TYR A 7 -33.23 0.73 -2.67
N GLU A 8 -34.46 0.78 -3.18
CA GLU A 8 -35.16 2.04 -3.49
C GLU A 8 -35.47 2.87 -2.24
N SER A 9 -35.72 2.20 -1.11
CA SER A 9 -36.11 2.87 0.14
C SER A 9 -34.93 3.33 1.01
N HIS A 10 -33.81 2.61 1.00
CA HIS A 10 -32.70 2.86 1.94
C HIS A 10 -31.36 3.17 1.27
N ILE A 11 -31.13 2.70 0.03
CA ILE A 11 -29.82 2.77 -0.63
C ILE A 11 -29.81 3.87 -1.70
N ALA A 12 -30.75 3.83 -2.65
CA ALA A 12 -30.88 4.80 -3.73
C ALA A 12 -30.87 6.28 -3.26
N PRO A 13 -31.61 6.68 -2.20
CA PRO A 13 -31.58 8.07 -1.74
C PRO A 13 -30.25 8.48 -1.08
N ARG A 14 -29.40 7.51 -0.69
CA ARG A 14 -28.18 7.73 0.10
C ARG A 14 -26.91 7.45 -0.69
N LEU A 15 -26.97 7.30 -2.01
CA LEU A 15 -25.79 7.04 -2.85
C LEU A 15 -24.68 8.09 -2.67
N SER A 16 -25.06 9.36 -2.49
CA SER A 16 -24.11 10.45 -2.21
C SER A 16 -23.46 10.29 -0.82
N GLU A 17 -24.22 9.90 0.20
CA GLU A 17 -23.68 9.63 1.55
C GLU A 17 -22.75 8.40 1.55
N ILE A 18 -23.08 7.38 0.77
CA ILE A 18 -22.25 6.18 0.61
C ILE A 18 -20.89 6.55 0.03
N LYS A 19 -20.85 7.43 -0.98
CA LYS A 19 -19.60 7.97 -1.54
C LYS A 19 -18.76 8.65 -0.45
N VAL A 20 -19.36 9.56 0.32
CA VAL A 20 -18.68 10.25 1.45
C VAL A 20 -18.15 9.25 2.48
N TRP A 21 -18.93 8.23 2.87
CA TRP A 21 -18.45 7.22 3.82
C TRP A 21 -17.29 6.38 3.26
N ARG A 22 -17.29 6.11 1.95
CA ARG A 22 -16.15 5.43 1.32
C ARG A 22 -14.92 6.33 1.28
N GLU A 23 -15.08 7.63 1.03
CA GLU A 23 -13.99 8.61 1.15
C GLU A 23 -13.44 8.70 2.58
N GLU A 24 -14.31 8.59 3.58
CA GLU A 24 -13.96 8.47 5.02
C GLU A 24 -13.34 7.11 5.40
N ARG A 25 -13.04 6.24 4.41
CA ARG A 25 -12.45 4.91 4.60
C ARG A 25 -13.31 3.95 5.43
N LEU A 26 -14.63 4.13 5.46
CA LEU A 26 -15.50 3.15 6.10
C LEU A 26 -15.52 1.83 5.33
N SER A 27 -15.55 0.74 6.10
CA SER A 27 -15.67 -0.61 5.57
C SER A 27 -17.07 -0.85 4.98
N ILE A 28 -17.15 -1.68 3.93
CA ILE A 28 -18.44 -2.09 3.33
C ILE A 28 -19.38 -2.73 4.38
N PRO A 29 -18.90 -3.59 5.31
CA PRO A 29 -19.72 -4.11 6.41
C PRO A 29 -20.32 -3.01 7.31
N ASP A 30 -19.58 -1.95 7.60
CA ASP A 30 -20.07 -0.87 8.47
C ASP A 30 -21.02 0.07 7.73
N ILE A 31 -20.80 0.28 6.43
CA ILE A 31 -21.77 0.95 5.55
C ILE A 31 -23.08 0.16 5.49
N ALA A 32 -23.02 -1.17 5.36
CA ALA A 32 -24.21 -2.03 5.38
C ALA A 32 -25.01 -1.86 6.69
N LYS A 33 -24.31 -1.83 7.83
CA LYS A 33 -24.94 -1.54 9.14
C LYS A 33 -25.58 -0.16 9.18
N ARG A 34 -24.89 0.90 8.72
CA ARG A 34 -25.43 2.28 8.66
C ARG A 34 -26.65 2.39 7.76
N LEU A 35 -26.71 1.62 6.68
CA LEU A 35 -27.85 1.53 5.78
C LEU A 35 -28.97 0.63 6.30
N SER A 36 -28.76 -0.07 7.43
CA SER A 36 -29.68 -1.09 7.96
C SER A 36 -29.99 -2.21 6.96
N VAL A 37 -29.00 -2.56 6.13
CA VAL A 37 -29.08 -3.62 5.13
C VAL A 37 -28.07 -4.72 5.46
N GLY A 38 -28.45 -5.98 5.25
CA GLY A 38 -27.51 -7.09 5.43
C GLY A 38 -26.38 -7.01 4.41
N LEU A 39 -25.15 -7.33 4.81
CA LEU A 39 -23.98 -7.30 3.91
C LEU A 39 -24.19 -8.13 2.63
N SER A 40 -24.81 -9.31 2.77
CA SER A 40 -25.16 -10.17 1.61
C SER A 40 -26.11 -9.46 0.64
N THR A 41 -27.13 -8.79 1.16
CA THR A 41 -28.09 -8.01 0.38
C THR A 41 -27.42 -6.80 -0.29
N LEU A 42 -26.51 -6.11 0.39
CA LEU A 42 -25.75 -5.00 -0.19
C LEU A 42 -24.82 -5.48 -1.32
N ASN A 43 -24.15 -6.62 -1.13
CA ASN A 43 -23.31 -7.26 -2.16
C ASN A 43 -24.12 -7.76 -3.35
N GLN A 44 -25.34 -8.23 -3.12
CA GLN A 44 -26.26 -8.58 -4.18
C GLN A 44 -26.64 -7.32 -4.98
N TYR A 45 -27.07 -6.26 -4.29
CA TYR A 45 -27.48 -5.04 -4.97
C TYR A 45 -26.36 -4.33 -5.74
N ARG A 46 -25.12 -4.29 -5.23
CA ARG A 46 -24.02 -3.67 -6.00
C ARG A 46 -23.76 -4.40 -7.33
N ALA A 47 -24.04 -5.70 -7.41
CA ALA A 47 -23.91 -6.46 -8.66
C ALA A 47 -25.05 -6.18 -9.67
N TYR A 48 -26.21 -5.74 -9.18
CA TYR A 48 -27.37 -5.42 -10.03
C TYR A 48 -27.49 -3.92 -10.36
N TYR A 49 -26.90 -3.05 -9.54
CA TYR A 49 -27.00 -1.61 -9.65
C TYR A 49 -25.61 -0.97 -9.75
N PRO A 50 -25.14 -0.60 -10.95
CA PRO A 50 -23.80 -0.07 -11.16
C PRO A 50 -23.55 1.26 -10.44
N GLU A 51 -24.59 2.08 -10.23
CA GLU A 51 -24.50 3.34 -9.46
C GLU A 51 -24.12 3.10 -8.00
N LEU A 52 -24.54 1.97 -7.42
CA LEU A 52 -24.14 1.57 -6.07
C LEU A 52 -22.72 1.02 -6.06
N GLU A 53 -22.32 0.28 -7.10
CA GLU A 53 -20.93 -0.16 -7.25
C GLU A 53 -19.99 1.04 -7.34
N GLU A 54 -20.34 2.04 -8.17
CA GLU A 54 -19.59 3.29 -8.28
C GLU A 54 -19.53 4.05 -6.95
N ALA A 55 -20.65 4.11 -6.21
CA ALA A 55 -20.67 4.74 -4.89
C ALA A 55 -19.85 3.97 -3.84
N LEU A 56 -19.75 2.65 -3.97
CA LEU A 56 -18.96 1.78 -3.08
C LEU A 56 -17.49 1.66 -3.51
N GLN A 57 -17.17 2.01 -4.75
CA GLN A 57 -15.81 2.03 -5.25
C GLN A 57 -15.06 3.14 -4.51
N LEU A 58 -13.97 2.75 -3.83
CA LEU A 58 -13.09 3.74 -3.25
C LEU A 58 -12.48 4.51 -4.43
N LEU A 59 -12.45 5.85 -4.38
CA LEU A 59 -11.56 6.64 -5.23
C LEU A 59 -10.12 6.31 -4.79
N GLU A 60 -9.61 5.17 -5.23
CA GLU A 60 -8.24 4.76 -4.96
C GLU A 60 -7.31 5.63 -5.81
N LEU A 61 -6.62 6.57 -5.16
CA LEU A 61 -5.18 6.62 -5.40
C LEU A 61 -4.66 5.21 -5.05
N PRO A 62 -3.86 4.56 -5.91
CA PRO A 62 -3.57 3.14 -5.81
C PRO A 62 -2.98 2.82 -4.44
N GLU A 63 -3.78 2.23 -3.55
CA GLU A 63 -3.30 1.80 -2.26
C GLU A 63 -2.38 0.61 -2.50
N ILE A 64 -1.09 0.78 -2.21
CA ILE A 64 -0.15 -0.33 -2.15
C ILE A 64 -0.72 -1.31 -1.12
N SER A 65 -1.29 -2.42 -1.60
CA SER A 65 -1.94 -3.41 -0.72
C SER A 65 -1.00 -3.80 0.43
N SER A 66 -1.55 -4.07 1.62
CA SER A 66 -0.76 -4.55 2.76
C SER A 66 0.09 -5.78 2.41
N ASN A 67 -0.38 -6.59 1.46
CA ASN A 67 0.35 -7.73 0.94
C ASN A 67 1.54 -7.31 0.08
N SER A 68 1.40 -6.28 -0.76
CA SER A 68 2.50 -5.72 -1.54
C SER A 68 3.61 -5.16 -0.64
N ARG A 69 3.25 -4.46 0.45
CA ARG A 69 4.24 -3.99 1.45
C ARG A 69 4.96 -5.16 2.14
N ARG A 70 4.21 -6.13 2.66
CA ARG A 70 4.77 -7.33 3.30
C ARG A 70 5.66 -8.14 2.37
N ASN A 71 5.27 -8.24 1.09
CA ASN A 71 6.09 -8.89 0.09
C ASN A 71 7.38 -8.10 -0.12
N HIS A 72 7.30 -6.79 -0.34
CA HIS A 72 8.48 -5.93 -0.49
C HIS A 72 9.47 -6.06 0.68
N GLU A 73 9.00 -6.02 1.92
CA GLU A 73 9.83 -6.21 3.12
C GLU A 73 10.56 -7.57 3.12
N LYS A 74 9.87 -8.65 2.75
CA LYS A 74 10.47 -9.99 2.63
C LYS A 74 11.54 -10.03 1.56
N TRP A 75 11.26 -9.46 0.39
CA TRP A 75 12.22 -9.38 -0.72
C TRP A 75 13.47 -8.61 -0.30
N LEU A 76 13.31 -7.45 0.36
CA LEU A 76 14.43 -6.66 0.85
C LEU A 76 15.29 -7.45 1.85
N ALA A 77 14.66 -8.11 2.83
CA ALA A 77 15.37 -8.91 3.83
C ALA A 77 16.16 -10.06 3.21
N SER A 78 15.57 -10.77 2.26
CA SER A 78 16.23 -11.87 1.53
C SER A 78 17.41 -11.36 0.69
N SER A 79 17.24 -10.26 -0.04
CA SER A 79 18.31 -9.65 -0.84
C SER A 79 19.48 -9.18 0.02
N LEU A 80 19.21 -8.53 1.16
CA LEU A 80 20.25 -8.12 2.10
C LEU A 80 21.00 -9.32 2.69
N SER A 81 20.29 -10.40 3.03
CA SER A 81 20.92 -11.64 3.51
C SER A 81 21.83 -12.24 2.43
N PHE A 82 21.38 -12.25 1.17
CA PHE A 82 22.16 -12.76 0.05
C PHE A 82 23.45 -11.94 -0.15
N ILE A 83 23.33 -10.62 -0.18
CA ILE A 83 24.47 -9.69 -0.30
C ILE A 83 25.49 -9.91 0.82
N LYS A 84 25.02 -10.12 2.05
CA LYS A 84 25.91 -10.29 3.21
C LYS A 84 26.61 -11.64 3.26
N LYS A 85 25.91 -12.73 2.94
CA LYS A 85 26.38 -14.10 3.22
C LYS A 85 26.95 -14.82 2.01
N HIS A 86 26.46 -14.50 0.82
CA HIS A 86 26.71 -15.32 -0.38
C HIS A 86 27.46 -14.57 -1.47
N MET A 87 27.47 -13.23 -1.48
CA MET A 87 28.20 -12.46 -2.50
C MET A 87 29.70 -12.31 -2.20
N THR A 88 30.50 -12.49 -3.24
CA THR A 88 31.92 -12.17 -3.25
C THR A 88 32.15 -10.65 -3.09
N GLN A 89 33.39 -10.25 -2.80
CA GLN A 89 33.72 -8.83 -2.63
C GLN A 89 33.50 -8.03 -3.92
N THR A 90 33.84 -8.60 -5.08
CA THR A 90 33.66 -7.97 -6.40
C THR A 90 32.19 -7.75 -6.73
N GLU A 91 31.35 -8.74 -6.45
CA GLU A 91 29.90 -8.62 -6.67
C GLU A 91 29.28 -7.56 -5.75
N ARG A 92 29.74 -7.47 -4.49
CA ARG A 92 29.31 -6.40 -3.57
C ARG A 92 29.69 -5.01 -4.08
N GLN A 93 30.87 -4.86 -4.67
CA GLN A 93 31.29 -3.60 -5.30
C GLN A 93 30.39 -3.22 -6.49
N GLN A 94 29.98 -4.19 -7.30
CA GLN A 94 29.07 -3.94 -8.43
C GLN A 94 27.69 -3.47 -7.94
N VAL A 95 27.13 -4.12 -6.91
CA VAL A 95 25.86 -3.70 -6.30
C VAL A 95 25.99 -2.28 -5.74
N PHE A 96 27.07 -1.98 -5.03
CA PHE A 96 27.31 -0.65 -4.49
C PHE A 96 27.39 0.41 -5.59
N LYS A 97 28.09 0.13 -6.69
CA LYS A 97 28.17 1.02 -7.85
C LYS A 97 26.79 1.28 -8.45
N ALA A 98 25.99 0.23 -8.67
CA ALA A 98 24.64 0.36 -9.22
C ALA A 98 23.72 1.18 -8.30
N ILE A 99 23.85 1.03 -6.98
CA ILE A 99 23.11 1.84 -6.00
C ILE A 99 23.48 3.32 -6.16
N LEU A 100 24.77 3.65 -6.20
CA LEU A 100 25.21 5.04 -6.35
C LEU A 100 24.76 5.68 -7.68
N GLU A 101 24.77 4.93 -8.78
CA GLU A 101 24.30 5.42 -10.08
C GLU A 101 22.78 5.68 -10.12
N SER A 102 22.02 5.07 -9.19
CA SER A 102 20.56 5.22 -9.12
C SER A 102 20.08 6.31 -8.16
N ILE A 103 20.98 6.94 -7.40
CA ILE A 103 20.64 7.98 -6.41
C ILE A 103 20.86 9.36 -7.04
N ASP A 104 19.78 10.11 -7.20
CA ASP A 104 19.82 11.52 -7.65
C ASP A 104 19.77 12.53 -6.49
N ASP A 105 19.61 12.07 -5.25
CA ASP A 105 19.44 12.90 -4.06
C ASP A 105 20.78 13.23 -3.39
N GLU A 106 21.13 14.51 -3.35
CA GLU A 106 22.40 15.01 -2.81
C GLU A 106 22.53 14.81 -1.29
N GLU A 107 21.43 14.88 -0.54
CA GLU A 107 21.46 14.65 0.92
C GLU A 107 21.83 13.19 1.24
N VAL A 108 21.29 12.27 0.46
CA VAL A 108 21.58 10.83 0.59
C VAL A 108 23.04 10.54 0.26
N ILE A 109 23.59 11.18 -0.78
CA ILE A 109 25.00 11.04 -1.16
C ILE A 109 25.94 11.51 -0.05
N GLU A 110 25.65 12.65 0.59
CA GLU A 110 26.43 13.16 1.72
C GLU A 110 26.35 12.23 2.94
N GLU A 111 25.18 11.67 3.24
CA GLU A 111 25.04 10.68 4.32
C GLU A 111 25.91 9.44 4.08
N PHE A 112 25.97 8.96 2.84
CA PHE A 112 26.85 7.85 2.46
C PHE A 112 28.32 8.21 2.63
N ARG A 113 28.74 9.43 2.24
CA ARG A 113 30.13 9.90 2.43
C ARG A 113 30.52 9.88 3.91
N LEU A 114 29.67 10.43 4.78
CA LEU A 114 29.94 10.48 6.21
C LEU A 114 30.12 9.08 6.81
N ARG A 115 29.24 8.14 6.46
CA ARG A 115 29.35 6.73 6.89
C ARG A 115 30.62 6.04 6.38
N LEU A 116 31.06 6.34 5.16
CA LEU A 116 32.31 5.80 4.63
C LEU A 116 33.52 6.31 5.41
N ASP A 117 33.52 7.59 5.80
CA ASP A 117 34.62 8.17 6.58
C ASP A 117 34.65 7.65 8.02
N GLU A 118 33.50 7.44 8.65
CA GLU A 118 33.41 6.73 9.94
C GLU A 118 33.99 5.31 9.84
N ARG A 119 33.66 4.59 8.77
CA ARG A 119 34.17 3.23 8.56
C ARG A 119 35.68 3.20 8.33
N LYS A 120 36.25 4.18 7.62
CA LYS A 120 37.71 4.31 7.45
C LYS A 120 38.41 4.55 8.78
N LYS A 121 37.85 5.42 9.64
CA LYS A 121 38.40 5.68 10.98
C LYS A 121 38.45 4.41 11.83
N GLN A 122 37.35 3.65 11.87
CA GLN A 122 37.29 2.37 12.60
C GLN A 122 38.38 1.37 12.14
N ILE A 123 38.66 1.30 10.83
CA ILE A 123 39.69 0.40 10.30
C ILE A 123 41.11 0.89 10.65
N SER A 124 41.31 2.21 10.80
CA SER A 124 42.58 2.80 11.21
C SER A 124 42.83 2.70 12.71
N ASP A 125 41.79 2.59 13.54
CA ASP A 125 41.91 2.46 15.00
C ASP A 125 42.13 1.00 15.45
N ASP A 126 41.71 0.03 14.62
CA ASP A 126 41.90 -1.41 14.86
C ASP A 126 43.27 -1.97 14.39
N ASN A 127 44.12 -1.14 13.77
CA ASN A 127 45.36 -1.54 13.10
C ASN A 127 46.59 -0.79 13.64
#